data_AF-C0FV42-F1
#
_entry.id   AF-C0FV42-F1
#
_cell.length_a   1.000
_cell.length_b   1.000
_cell.length_c   1.000
_cell.angle_alpha   90.00
_cell.angle_beta   90.00
_cell.angle_gamma   90.00
#
_symmetry.space_group_name_H-M   'P 1'
#
loop_
_entity.id
_entity.type
_entity.pdbx_description
1 polymer ?
#
loop_
_entity_poly.entity_id
_entity_poly.type
_entity_poly.pdbx_seq_one_letter_code
_entity_poly.pdbx_strand_id
1 'polypeptide(L)'
;MRGDRVVSATCYLPLTDSLSLSKDLGTRHRAAVGISEVSDSLTIVVSEETGKVSIALDGELYRNVDAEFLKNKLAYIQKREQDTSKVKSWRRRLKDVTKIRKESNE
;
A
#
# COMPACT_ATOMS: atom_id res chain seq x y z
N MET A 1 8.51 -1.32 0.05
CA MET A 1 8.91 -0.39 -1.04
C MET A 1 8.36 0.99 -0.71
N ARG A 2 8.99 2.08 -1.16
CA ARG A 2 8.38 3.41 -1.15
C ARG A 2 8.55 4.03 -2.52
N GLY A 3 7.45 4.52 -3.10
CA GLY A 3 7.45 4.97 -4.49
C GLY A 3 7.90 3.84 -5.41
N ASP A 4 8.92 4.13 -6.21
CA ASP A 4 9.54 3.24 -7.19
C ASP A 4 10.79 2.51 -6.66
N ARG A 5 11.10 2.60 -5.36
CA ARG A 5 12.34 2.04 -4.79
C ARG A 5 12.10 0.98 -3.70
N VAL A 6 12.97 -0.03 -3.72
CA VAL A 6 13.15 -0.95 -2.59
C VAL A 6 13.98 -0.22 -1.53
N VAL A 7 13.36 0.08 -0.38
CA VAL A 7 14.03 0.81 0.71
C VAL A 7 14.88 -0.12 1.58
N SER A 8 14.42 -1.36 1.79
CA SER A 8 15.09 -2.35 2.61
C SER A 8 14.59 -3.76 2.26
N ALA A 9 15.34 -4.78 2.68
CA ALA A 9 15.00 -6.20 2.63
C ALA A 9 15.25 -6.82 4.02
N THR A 10 14.81 -8.07 4.21
CA THR A 10 14.98 -8.81 5.49
C THR A 10 14.50 -8.05 6.73
N CYS A 11 13.39 -7.31 6.59
CA CYS A 11 12.82 -6.53 7.68
C CYS A 11 12.03 -7.41 8.65
N TYR A 12 12.09 -7.09 9.94
CA TYR A 12 11.15 -7.59 10.93
C TYR A 12 9.84 -6.80 10.84
N LEU A 13 8.72 -7.51 10.80
CA LEU A 13 7.37 -6.94 10.73
C LEU A 13 6.54 -7.47 11.90
N PRO A 14 5.56 -6.70 12.42
CA PRO A 14 4.65 -7.18 13.45
C PRO A 14 3.85 -8.36 12.92
N LEU A 15 3.63 -9.36 13.78
CA LEU A 15 2.76 -10.49 13.48
C LEU A 15 1.37 -10.20 14.05
N THR A 16 0.32 -10.57 13.32
CA THR A 16 -1.04 -10.55 13.87
C THR A 16 -1.22 -11.68 14.89
N ASP A 17 -1.92 -11.36 15.98
CA ASP A 17 -2.41 -12.32 16.99
C ASP A 17 -3.86 -12.74 16.71
N SER A 18 -4.44 -12.30 15.58
CA SER A 18 -5.83 -12.57 15.27
C SER A 18 -6.12 -14.07 15.12
N LEU A 19 -7.08 -14.55 15.91
CA LEU A 19 -7.60 -15.92 15.84
C LEU A 19 -8.47 -16.17 14.60
N SER A 20 -8.85 -15.13 13.85
CA SER A 20 -9.60 -15.27 12.59
C SER A 20 -8.75 -15.87 11.47
N LEU A 21 -7.43 -15.88 11.64
CA LEU A 21 -6.48 -16.39 10.66
C LEU A 21 -6.34 -17.91 10.79
N SER A 22 -6.41 -18.64 9.67
CA SER A 22 -6.22 -20.11 9.69
C SER A 22 -4.88 -20.48 10.32
N LYS A 23 -4.88 -21.54 11.14
CA LYS A 23 -3.68 -22.11 11.76
C LYS A 23 -2.65 -22.61 10.74
N ASP A 24 -3.11 -22.95 9.53
CA ASP A 24 -2.26 -23.42 8.42
C ASP A 24 -1.40 -22.31 7.82
N LEU A 25 -1.63 -21.04 8.22
CA LEU A 25 -0.89 -19.93 7.67
C LEU A 25 0.45 -19.78 8.39
N GLY A 26 1.53 -19.71 7.61
CA GLY A 26 2.89 -19.50 8.11
C GLY A 26 3.15 -18.07 8.62
N THR A 27 4.36 -17.85 9.15
CA THR A 27 4.80 -16.56 9.71
C THR A 27 4.78 -15.41 8.71
N ARG A 28 5.04 -15.66 7.42
CA ARG A 28 4.93 -14.65 6.36
C ARG A 28 3.52 -14.07 6.22
N HIS A 29 2.51 -14.91 6.29
CA HIS A 29 1.12 -14.47 6.21
C HIS A 29 0.74 -13.66 7.45
N ARG A 30 1.16 -14.13 8.63
CA ARG A 30 0.96 -13.40 9.89
C ARG A 30 1.63 -12.03 9.88
N ALA A 31 2.85 -11.94 9.35
CA ALA A 31 3.57 -10.68 9.20
C ALA A 31 2.88 -9.73 8.23
N ALA A 32 2.33 -10.25 7.13
CA ALA A 32 1.63 -9.45 6.14
C ALA A 32 0.32 -8.87 6.67
N VAL A 33 -0.44 -9.65 7.44
CA VAL A 33 -1.64 -9.14 8.11
C VAL A 33 -1.24 -8.14 9.18
N GLY A 34 -0.29 -8.50 10.06
CA GLY A 34 0.14 -7.63 11.17
C GLY A 34 0.64 -6.25 10.71
N ILE A 35 1.43 -6.18 9.63
CA ILE A 35 1.84 -4.87 9.09
C ILE A 35 0.67 -4.10 8.49
N SER A 36 -0.30 -4.77 7.86
CA SER A 36 -1.50 -4.13 7.30
C SER A 36 -2.53 -3.70 8.35
N GLU A 37 -2.46 -4.21 9.58
CA GLU A 37 -3.31 -3.77 10.70
C GLU A 37 -2.84 -2.41 11.24
N VAL A 38 -1.53 -2.17 11.24
CA VAL A 38 -0.91 -0.96 11.80
C VAL A 38 -0.48 0.06 10.74
N SER A 39 -0.76 -0.20 9.46
CA SER A 39 -0.44 0.70 8.36
C SER A 39 -1.39 0.53 7.18
N ASP A 40 -1.42 1.52 6.29
CA ASP A 40 -2.15 1.47 5.02
C ASP A 40 -1.41 0.69 3.92
N SER A 41 -0.43 -0.14 4.30
CA SER A 41 0.39 -0.87 3.34
C SER A 41 -0.37 -2.01 2.67
N LEU A 42 -0.15 -2.16 1.36
CA LEU A 42 -0.48 -3.37 0.63
C LEU A 42 0.72 -4.33 0.73
N THR A 43 0.49 -5.51 1.28
CA THR A 43 1.52 -6.55 1.38
C THR A 43 1.16 -7.74 0.48
N ILE A 44 2.12 -8.21 -0.32
CA ILE A 44 1.98 -9.38 -1.17
C ILE A 44 2.81 -10.50 -0.57
N VAL A 45 2.23 -11.70 -0.45
CA VAL A 45 2.90 -12.89 0.09
C VAL A 45 2.77 -14.05 -0.87
N VAL A 46 3.88 -14.77 -1.06
CA VAL A 46 3.90 -16.07 -1.73
C VAL A 46 4.15 -17.14 -0.67
N SER A 47 3.23 -18.11 -0.60
CA SER A 47 3.36 -19.29 0.27
C SER A 47 4.55 -20.14 -0.17
N GLU A 48 5.46 -20.48 0.74
CA GLU A 48 6.55 -21.42 0.44
C GLU A 48 6.08 -22.86 0.26
N GLU A 49 5.03 -23.23 0.96
CA GLU A 49 4.50 -24.58 0.94
C GLU A 49 3.70 -24.85 -0.34
N THR A 50 2.94 -23.87 -0.81
CA THR A 50 1.97 -24.06 -1.89
C THR A 50 2.26 -23.24 -3.14
N GLY A 51 3.18 -22.28 -3.10
CA GLY A 51 3.42 -21.33 -4.19
C GLY A 51 2.27 -20.34 -4.45
N LYS A 52 1.17 -20.43 -3.71
CA LYS A 52 0.00 -19.56 -3.90
C LYS A 52 0.28 -18.14 -3.45
N VAL A 53 -0.23 -17.18 -4.21
CA VAL A 53 -0.13 -15.75 -3.91
C VAL A 53 -1.32 -15.32 -3.06
N SER A 54 -1.05 -14.48 -2.07
CA SER A 54 -2.04 -13.81 -1.22
C SER A 54 -1.69 -12.33 -1.08
N ILE A 55 -2.69 -11.50 -0.81
CA ILE A 55 -2.49 -10.08 -0.47
C ILE A 55 -3.10 -9.76 0.88
N ALA A 56 -2.44 -8.91 1.65
CA ALA A 56 -2.94 -8.35 2.90
C ALA A 56 -3.12 -6.84 2.77
N LEU A 57 -4.27 -6.33 3.20
CA LEU A 57 -4.62 -4.92 3.17
C LEU A 57 -5.67 -4.64 4.25
N ASP A 58 -5.49 -3.58 5.03
CA ASP A 58 -6.46 -3.14 6.04
C ASP A 58 -6.83 -4.24 7.05
N GLY A 59 -5.83 -5.02 7.47
CA GLY A 59 -6.00 -6.16 8.38
C GLY A 59 -6.67 -7.40 7.76
N GLU A 60 -7.07 -7.38 6.49
CA GLU A 60 -7.68 -8.52 5.81
C GLU A 60 -6.70 -9.28 4.93
N LEU A 61 -6.81 -10.61 4.90
CA LEU A 61 -6.02 -11.48 4.03
C LEU A 61 -6.88 -12.08 2.91
N TYR A 62 -6.55 -11.72 1.67
CA TYR A 62 -7.13 -12.29 0.46
C TYR A 62 -6.21 -13.40 -0.05
N ARG A 63 -6.68 -14.65 0.06
CA ARG A 63 -5.88 -15.85 -0.24
C ARG A 63 -6.08 -16.33 -1.68
N ASN A 64 -5.04 -16.95 -2.23
CA ASN A 64 -5.09 -17.60 -3.55
C ASN A 64 -5.63 -16.66 -4.64
N VAL A 65 -5.06 -15.46 -4.70
CA VAL A 65 -5.44 -14.47 -5.71
C VAL A 65 -4.88 -14.85 -7.07
N ASP A 66 -5.67 -14.65 -8.12
CA ASP A 66 -5.21 -14.79 -9.49
C ASP A 66 -4.36 -13.58 -9.93
N ALA A 67 -3.64 -13.75 -11.04
CA ALA A 67 -2.74 -12.73 -11.56
C ALA A 67 -3.47 -11.48 -12.05
N GLU A 68 -4.69 -11.62 -12.58
CA GLU A 68 -5.46 -10.51 -13.12
C GLU A 68 -6.01 -9.63 -12.00
N PHE A 69 -6.58 -10.24 -10.97
CA PHE A 69 -7.02 -9.61 -9.73
C PHE A 69 -5.85 -8.86 -9.07
N LEU A 70 -4.70 -9.51 -8.92
CA LEU A 70 -3.51 -8.88 -8.33
C LEU A 70 -3.07 -7.65 -9.15
N LYS A 71 -2.99 -7.78 -10.47
CA LYS A 71 -2.61 -6.69 -11.38
C LYS A 71 -3.60 -5.53 -11.29
N ASN A 72 -4.90 -5.81 -11.29
CA ASN A 72 -5.95 -4.80 -11.19
C ASN A 72 -5.90 -4.07 -9.83
N LYS A 73 -5.68 -4.81 -8.73
CA LYS A 73 -5.55 -4.22 -7.40
C LYS A 73 -4.32 -3.31 -7.29
N LEU A 74 -3.17 -3.75 -7.84
CA LEU A 74 -1.94 -2.94 -7.87
C LEU A 74 -2.11 -1.68 -8.71
N ALA A 75 -2.74 -1.78 -9.89
CA ALA A 75 -3.00 -0.65 -10.76
C ALA A 75 -3.94 0.38 -10.09
N TYR A 76 -4.94 -0.08 -9.35
CA TYR A 76 -5.84 0.78 -8.59
C TYR A 76 -5.09 1.60 -7.52
N ILE A 77 -4.23 0.93 -6.74
CA ILE A 77 -3.46 1.59 -5.66
C ILE A 77 -2.44 2.59 -6.24
N GLN A 78 -1.76 2.25 -7.34
CA GLN A 78 -0.81 3.16 -8.00
C GLN A 78 -1.49 4.41 -8.59
N LYS A 79 -2.70 4.28 -9.17
CA LYS A 79 -3.44 5.43 -9.72
C LYS A 79 -3.83 6.44 -8.64
N ARG A 80 -4.21 5.98 -7.44
CA ARG A 80 -4.55 6.86 -6.31
C ARG A 80 -3.40 7.81 -5.92
N GLU A 81 -2.15 7.33 -5.99
CA GLU A 81 -0.98 8.15 -5.70
C GLU A 81 -0.77 9.23 -6.78
N GLN A 82 -1.02 8.92 -8.05
CA GLN A 82 -0.85 9.88 -9.14
C GLN A 82 -1.86 11.03 -9.09
N ASP A 83 -3.13 10.74 -8.79
CA ASP A 83 -4.18 11.78 -8.76
C ASP A 83 -3.99 12.76 -7.60
N THR A 84 -3.57 12.28 -6.42
CA THR A 84 -3.26 13.16 -5.29
C THR A 84 -2.07 14.07 -5.55
N SER A 85 -1.07 13.60 -6.32
CA SER A 85 0.10 14.41 -6.71
C SER A 85 -0.28 15.59 -7.63
N LYS A 86 -1.17 15.36 -8.60
CA LYS A 86 -1.65 16.40 -9.54
C LYS A 86 -2.43 17.48 -8.80
N VAL A 87 -3.31 17.09 -7.87
CA VAL A 87 -4.08 18.02 -7.03
C VAL A 87 -3.18 18.87 -6.13
N LYS A 88 -2.14 18.28 -5.52
CA LYS A 88 -1.15 19.04 -4.73
C LYS A 88 -0.38 20.05 -5.60
N SER A 89 0.01 19.67 -6.81
CA SER A 89 0.72 20.54 -7.75
C SER A 89 -0.13 21.74 -8.19
N TRP A 90 -1.40 21.50 -8.53
CA TRP A 90 -2.34 22.57 -8.90
C TRP A 90 -2.68 23.49 -7.72
N ARG A 91 -2.82 22.94 -6.50
CA ARG A 91 -3.00 23.76 -5.29
C ARG A 91 -1.81 24.67 -4.99
N ARG A 92 -0.56 24.23 -5.24
CA ARG A 92 0.62 25.11 -5.12
C ARG A 92 0.57 26.24 -6.14
N ARG A 93 0.33 25.92 -7.41
CA ARG A 93 0.24 26.92 -8.49
C ARG A 93 -0.85 27.98 -8.23
N LEU A 94 -2.01 27.58 -7.72
CA LEU A 94 -3.10 28.52 -7.38
C LEU A 94 -2.74 29.44 -6.20
N LYS A 95 -1.98 28.94 -5.20
CA LYS A 95 -1.44 29.78 -4.12
C LYS A 95 -0.42 30.80 -4.63
N ASP A 96 0.42 30.42 -5.59
CA ASP A 96 1.40 31.34 -6.18
C ASP A 96 0.69 32.46 -6.98
N VAL A 97 -0.31 32.12 -7.79
CA VAL A 97 -1.10 33.10 -8.55
C VAL A 97 -1.86 34.07 -7.63
N THR A 98 -2.42 33.58 -6.52
CA THR A 98 -3.12 34.43 -5.55
C THR A 98 -2.17 35.32 -4.75
N LYS A 99 -0.94 34.87 -4.49
CA LYS A 99 0.11 35.69 -3.86
C LYS A 99 0.58 36.82 -4.79
N ILE A 100 0.87 36.51 -6.06
CA ILE A 100 1.28 37.50 -7.07
C ILE A 100 0.21 38.60 -7.24
N ARG A 101 -1.07 38.21 -7.31
CA ARG A 101 -2.19 39.18 -7.39
C ARG A 101 -2.31 40.09 -6.17
N LYS A 102 -1.85 39.64 -4.99
CA LYS A 102 -1.90 40.44 -3.77
C LYS A 102 -0.75 41.47 -3.74
N GLU A 103 0.43 41.09 -4.20
CA GLU A 103 1.61 41.97 -4.33
C GLU A 103 1.50 42.99 -5.47
N SER A 104 0.59 42.79 -6.44
CA SER A 104 0.39 43.72 -7.57
C SER A 104 -0.66 44.81 -7.30
N ASN A 105 -1.39 44.72 -6.17
CA ASN A 105 -2.48 45.63 -5.79
C ASN A 105 -2.11 46.51 -4.58
N GLU A 106 -0.83 46.55 -4.22
CA GLU A 106 -0.21 47.34 -3.15
C GLU A 106 0.90 48.18 -3.77
#